data_AF-A0A151QVX8-F1
#
_entry.id   AF-A0A151QVX8-F1
#
_cell.length_a   1.000
_cell.length_b   1.000
_cell.length_c   1.000
_cell.angle_alpha   90.00
_cell.angle_beta   90.00
_cell.angle_gamma   90.00
#
_symmetry.space_group_name_H-M   'P 1'
#
loop_
_entity.id
_entity.type
_entity.pdbx_description
1 polymer ?
#
loop_
_entity_poly.entity_id
_entity_poly.type
_entity_poly.pdbx_seq_one_letter_code
_entity_poly.pdbx_strand_id
1 'polypeptide(L)'
;MVIAYKTNKFQKHKLAPIEDWADLWRPDLAGRISMVDSPREVVGAVLKYMGASYNTNDINAEVNGGRDAVKHNLALLAKQVRLFDSSNYLKAFGVGDVWVAVGWSSDIIPAAKRLSNVAVVVPKSGASLWADLWVLIKLLSLPFQVLIC
;
A
#
# COMPACT_ATOMS: atom_id res chain seq x y z
N MET A 1 5.22 -2.02 -3.22
CA MET A 1 4.04 -1.13 -3.28
C MET A 1 4.42 0.31 -3.58
N VAL A 2 3.47 1.10 -4.05
CA VAL A 2 3.61 2.55 -4.24
C VAL A 2 2.43 3.29 -3.62
N ILE A 3 2.62 4.58 -3.40
CA ILE A 3 1.58 5.50 -2.92
C ILE A 3 1.20 6.45 -4.07
N ALA A 4 -0.08 6.52 -4.41
CA ALA A 4 -0.62 7.53 -5.31
C ALA A 4 -1.37 8.58 -4.50
N TYR A 5 -1.24 9.87 -4.83
CA TYR A 5 -2.03 10.93 -4.20
C TYR A 5 -2.50 11.98 -5.21
N LYS A 6 -3.63 12.63 -4.90
CA LYS A 6 -4.21 13.69 -5.74
C LYS A 6 -3.54 15.03 -5.48
N THR A 7 -2.71 15.49 -6.42
CA THR A 7 -1.94 16.74 -6.31
C THR A 7 -2.85 17.96 -6.19
N ASN A 8 -3.97 17.99 -6.92
CA ASN A 8 -4.93 19.10 -6.86
C ASN A 8 -5.62 19.23 -5.49
N LYS A 9 -5.95 18.12 -4.82
CA LYS A 9 -6.51 18.13 -3.47
C LYS A 9 -5.47 18.63 -2.48
N PHE A 10 -4.23 18.15 -2.57
CA PHE A 10 -3.14 18.57 -1.69
C PHE A 10 -2.84 20.07 -1.83
N GLN A 11 -2.73 20.58 -3.06
CA GLN A 11 -2.54 22.01 -3.34
C GLN A 11 -3.71 22.85 -2.80
N LYS A 12 -4.95 22.44 -3.07
CA LYS A 12 -6.16 23.15 -2.59
C LYS A 12 -6.21 23.26 -1.07
N HIS A 13 -5.79 22.21 -0.38
CA HIS A 13 -5.80 22.14 1.09
C HIS A 13 -4.47 22.55 1.72
N LYS A 14 -3.50 23.05 0.94
CA LYS A 14 -2.15 23.45 1.38
C LYS A 14 -1.42 22.34 2.15
N LEU A 15 -1.62 21.09 1.74
CA LEU A 15 -0.97 19.93 2.32
C LEU A 15 0.41 19.72 1.69
N ALA A 16 1.39 19.36 2.51
CA ALA A 16 2.70 18.96 2.01
C ALA A 16 2.57 17.67 1.18
N PRO A 17 3.38 17.49 0.12
CA PRO A 17 3.43 16.24 -0.65
C PRO A 17 3.64 15.00 0.23
N ILE A 18 3.22 13.85 -0.28
CA ILE A 18 3.57 12.54 0.29
C ILE A 18 4.97 12.16 -0.18
N GLU A 19 5.82 11.72 0.73
CA GLU A 19 7.18 11.26 0.43
C GLU A 19 7.47 9.88 1.03
N ASP A 20 6.83 9.52 2.15
CA ASP A 20 7.12 8.28 2.87
C ASP A 20 5.89 7.71 3.60
N TRP A 21 6.03 6.50 4.16
CA TRP A 21 4.96 5.82 4.91
C TRP A 21 4.44 6.65 6.09
N ALA A 22 5.31 7.42 6.74
CA ALA A 22 4.94 8.28 7.87
C ALA A 22 3.86 9.31 7.51
N ASP A 23 3.78 9.73 6.26
CA ASP A 23 2.77 10.69 5.82
C ASP A 23 1.35 10.11 5.87
N LEU A 24 1.19 8.78 5.84
CA LEU A 24 -0.11 8.12 5.96
C LEU A 24 -0.74 8.31 7.36
N TRP A 25 0.05 8.65 8.37
CA TRP A 25 -0.42 8.90 9.74
C TRP A 25 -0.85 10.35 9.99
N ARG A 26 -0.79 11.20 8.96
CA ARG A 26 -1.20 12.61 9.08
C ARG A 26 -2.69 12.72 9.41
N PRO A 27 -3.10 13.57 10.38
CA PRO A 27 -4.49 13.67 10.81
C PRO A 27 -5.42 14.21 9.72
N ASP A 28 -4.91 15.00 8.76
CA ASP A 28 -5.68 15.50 7.62
C ASP A 28 -6.05 14.42 6.60
N LEU A 29 -5.50 13.21 6.71
CA LEU A 29 -5.83 12.07 5.85
C LEU A 29 -6.88 11.13 6.45
N ALA A 30 -7.48 11.48 7.59
CA ALA A 30 -8.45 10.64 8.28
C ALA A 30 -9.63 10.29 7.36
N GLY A 31 -9.84 9.00 7.09
CA GLY A 31 -10.87 8.50 6.18
C GLY A 31 -10.66 8.89 4.71
N ARG A 32 -9.43 9.22 4.29
CA ARG A 32 -9.10 9.67 2.92
C ARG A 32 -8.08 8.79 2.22
N ILE A 33 -7.77 7.62 2.77
CA ILE A 33 -6.84 6.64 2.20
C ILE A 33 -7.63 5.43 1.71
N SER A 34 -7.32 4.91 0.52
CA SER A 34 -7.65 3.53 0.14
C SER A 34 -6.39 2.69 0.11
N MET A 35 -6.50 1.43 0.51
CA MET A 35 -5.36 0.51 0.53
C MET A 35 -5.75 -0.86 -0.01
N VAL A 36 -4.80 -1.57 -0.60
CA VAL A 36 -4.95 -2.97 -0.96
C VAL A 36 -5.29 -3.80 0.29
N ASP A 37 -6.27 -4.69 0.18
CA ASP A 37 -6.58 -5.67 1.23
C ASP A 37 -5.59 -6.84 1.19
N SER A 38 -4.38 -6.58 1.68
CA SER A 38 -3.33 -7.59 1.83
C SER A 38 -2.73 -7.47 3.23
N PRO A 39 -2.95 -8.44 4.13
CA PRO A 39 -2.44 -8.38 5.49
C PRO A 39 -0.93 -8.19 5.56
N ARG A 40 -0.18 -8.84 4.66
CA ARG A 40 1.28 -8.70 4.56
C ARG A 40 1.67 -7.26 4.25
N GLU A 41 0.97 -6.63 3.31
CA GLU A 41 1.29 -5.28 2.86
C GLU A 41 0.85 -4.22 3.88
N VAL A 42 -0.30 -4.41 4.53
CA VAL A 42 -0.79 -3.51 5.58
C VAL A 42 0.14 -3.55 6.80
N VAL A 43 0.49 -4.75 7.28
CA VAL A 43 1.42 -4.89 8.41
C VAL A 43 2.80 -4.37 8.04
N GLY A 44 3.30 -4.69 6.84
CA GLY A 44 4.60 -4.23 6.40
C GLY A 44 4.70 -2.70 6.28
N ALA A 45 3.62 -2.02 5.85
CA ALA A 45 3.57 -0.55 5.85
C ALA A 45 3.67 0.02 7.27
N VAL A 46 3.01 -0.60 8.26
CA VAL A 46 3.13 -0.21 9.68
C VAL A 46 4.55 -0.47 10.20
N LEU A 47 5.13 -1.62 9.90
CA LEU A 47 6.51 -1.93 10.30
C LEU A 47 7.49 -0.91 9.71
N LYS A 48 7.34 -0.56 8.44
CA LYS A 48 8.16 0.47 7.79
C LYS A 48 7.98 1.85 8.41
N TYR A 49 6.75 2.24 8.72
CA TYR A 49 6.49 3.46 9.47
C TYR A 49 7.23 3.46 10.83
N MET A 50 7.26 2.33 11.51
CA MET A 50 7.97 2.14 12.78
C MET A 50 9.49 1.95 12.63
N GLY A 51 10.04 2.06 11.41
CA GLY A 51 11.46 1.89 11.13
C GLY A 51 11.95 0.44 11.08
N ALA A 52 11.05 -0.54 11.12
CA ALA A 52 11.35 -1.96 11.08
C ALA A 52 11.32 -2.54 9.65
N SER A 53 11.80 -3.78 9.51
CA SER A 53 11.81 -4.50 8.24
C SER A 53 10.40 -5.02 7.89
N TYR A 54 10.12 -5.13 6.58
CA TYR A 54 8.91 -5.80 6.08
C TYR A 54 8.87 -7.29 6.45
N ASN A 55 10.05 -7.89 6.63
CA ASN A 55 10.26 -9.32 6.87
C ASN A 55 10.70 -9.61 8.31
N THR A 56 10.37 -8.73 9.26
CA THR A 56 10.65 -8.96 10.67
C THR A 56 10.04 -10.28 11.13
N ASN A 57 10.87 -11.14 11.73
CA ASN A 57 10.46 -12.49 12.15
C ASN A 57 10.03 -12.50 13.62
N ASP A 58 10.70 -11.71 14.46
CA ASP A 58 10.33 -11.51 15.86
C ASP A 58 9.97 -10.05 16.14
N ILE A 59 8.67 -9.76 16.11
CA ILE A 59 8.14 -8.42 16.38
C ILE A 59 8.51 -7.94 17.78
N ASN A 60 8.60 -8.82 18.78
CA ASN A 60 8.86 -8.37 20.16
C ASN A 60 10.32 -7.98 20.37
N ALA A 61 11.24 -8.62 19.66
CA ALA A 61 12.67 -8.34 19.75
C ALA A 61 13.12 -7.24 18.78
N GLU A 62 12.55 -7.21 17.57
CA GLU A 62 13.03 -6.35 16.47
C GLU A 62 12.28 -5.01 16.35
N VAL A 63 11.09 -4.88 16.95
CA VAL A 63 10.26 -3.68 16.84
C VAL A 63 10.15 -2.99 18.18
N ASN A 64 10.43 -1.69 18.22
CA ASN A 64 10.28 -0.89 19.43
C ASN A 64 8.81 -0.91 19.92
N GLY A 65 8.62 -1.27 21.19
CA GLY A 65 7.30 -1.46 21.80
C GLY A 65 6.60 -2.77 21.41
N GLY A 66 7.28 -3.64 20.65
CA GLY A 66 6.84 -4.99 20.34
C GLY A 66 5.47 -5.05 19.66
N ARG A 67 4.76 -6.16 19.90
CA ARG A 67 3.45 -6.43 19.26
C ARG A 67 2.38 -5.39 19.60
N ASP A 68 2.42 -4.82 20.80
CA ASP A 68 1.39 -3.88 21.23
C ASP A 68 1.52 -2.53 20.54
N ALA A 69 2.75 -2.06 20.32
CA ALA A 69 2.99 -0.87 19.51
C ALA A 69 2.59 -1.07 18.04
N VAL A 70 2.84 -2.25 17.47
CA VAL A 70 2.38 -2.59 16.11
C VAL A 70 0.85 -2.58 16.03
N LYS A 71 0.16 -3.22 16.97
CA LYS A 71 -1.31 -3.21 17.06
C LYS A 71 -1.87 -1.80 17.20
N HIS A 72 -1.24 -0.97 18.02
CA HIS A 72 -1.64 0.42 18.20
C HIS A 72 -1.53 1.20 16.88
N ASN A 73 -0.40 1.08 16.19
CA ASN A 73 -0.18 1.77 14.92
C ASN A 73 -1.06 1.24 13.79
N LEU A 74 -1.38 -0.05 13.77
CA LEU A 74 -2.39 -0.63 12.89
C LEU A 74 -3.77 0.00 13.13
N ALA A 75 -4.17 0.16 14.40
CA ALA A 75 -5.45 0.80 14.73
C ALA A 75 -5.47 2.28 14.33
N LEU A 76 -4.35 2.99 14.43
CA LEU A 76 -4.23 4.36 13.93
C LEU A 76 -4.35 4.41 12.40
N LEU A 77 -3.62 3.54 11.69
CA LEU A 77 -3.71 3.45 10.23
C LEU A 77 -5.13 3.10 9.77
N ALA A 78 -5.81 2.19 10.45
CA ALA A 78 -7.19 1.81 10.14
C ALA A 78 -8.17 2.98 10.24
N LYS A 79 -7.92 3.99 11.09
CA LYS A 79 -8.72 5.23 11.15
C LYS A 79 -8.46 6.16 9.96
N GLN A 80 -7.27 6.07 9.36
CA GLN A 80 -6.89 6.83 8.18
C GLN A 80 -7.49 6.22 6.91
N VAL A 81 -7.57 4.89 6.86
CA VAL A 81 -8.06 4.12 5.72
C VAL A 81 -9.58 4.09 5.69
N ARG A 82 -10.16 4.54 4.59
CA ARG A 82 -11.60 4.48 4.31
C ARG A 82 -12.02 3.09 3.86
N LEU A 83 -11.20 2.41 3.07
CA LEU A 83 -11.45 1.06 2.59
C LEU A 83 -10.16 0.28 2.37
N PHE A 84 -10.22 -0.99 2.73
CA PHE A 84 -9.31 -2.04 2.30
C PHE A 84 -10.04 -2.84 1.22
N ASP A 85 -9.49 -2.89 0.01
CA ASP A 85 -10.08 -3.67 -1.08
C ASP A 85 -8.96 -4.10 -2.05
N SER A 86 -8.98 -5.36 -2.49
CA SER A 86 -7.96 -5.90 -3.42
C SER A 86 -8.23 -5.58 -4.89
N SER A 87 -9.47 -5.27 -5.26
CA SER A 87 -9.93 -5.12 -6.65
C SER A 87 -10.41 -3.71 -7.00
N ASN A 88 -10.95 -2.98 -6.02
CA ASN A 88 -11.67 -1.72 -6.22
C ASN A 88 -11.04 -0.53 -5.48
N TYR A 89 -9.93 -0.69 -4.77
CA TYR A 89 -9.30 0.42 -4.04
C TYR A 89 -8.95 1.62 -4.96
N LEU A 90 -8.65 1.35 -6.23
CA LEU A 90 -8.44 2.37 -7.26
C LEU A 90 -9.72 3.03 -7.76
N LYS A 91 -10.88 2.39 -7.67
CA LYS A 91 -12.16 3.00 -8.08
C LYS A 91 -12.49 4.19 -7.18
N ALA A 92 -12.42 4.00 -5.87
CA ALA A 92 -12.60 5.06 -4.89
C ALA A 92 -11.61 6.23 -5.11
N PHE A 93 -10.35 5.91 -5.46
CA PHE A 93 -9.35 6.90 -5.80
C PHE A 93 -9.66 7.62 -7.11
N GLY A 94 -10.08 6.89 -8.15
CA GLY A 94 -10.45 7.45 -9.44
C GLY A 94 -11.55 8.50 -9.33
N VAL A 95 -12.66 8.15 -8.68
CA VAL A 95 -13.82 9.05 -8.49
C VAL A 95 -13.54 10.20 -7.52
N GLY A 96 -12.54 10.06 -6.64
CA GLY A 96 -12.09 11.12 -5.73
C GLY A 96 -12.70 11.09 -4.33
N ASP A 97 -13.30 9.96 -3.94
CA ASP A 97 -13.79 9.71 -2.57
C ASP A 97 -12.64 9.65 -1.56
N VAL A 98 -11.47 9.21 -2.03
CA VAL A 98 -10.20 9.21 -1.29
C VAL A 98 -9.16 10.04 -2.02
N TRP A 99 -8.17 10.53 -1.29
CA TRP A 99 -7.12 11.41 -1.80
C TRP A 99 -5.79 10.70 -1.99
N VAL A 100 -5.61 9.57 -1.30
CA VAL A 100 -4.42 8.75 -1.32
C VAL A 100 -4.83 7.29 -1.58
N ALA A 101 -4.07 6.60 -2.41
CA ALA A 101 -4.22 5.17 -2.68
C ALA A 101 -2.87 4.46 -2.47
N VAL A 102 -2.88 3.36 -1.74
CA VAL A 102 -1.70 2.52 -1.49
C VAL A 102 -1.93 1.14 -2.09
N GLY A 103 -1.02 0.68 -2.95
CA GLY A 103 -1.19 -0.61 -3.61
C GLY A 103 -0.07 -0.99 -4.56
N TRP A 104 -0.40 -1.89 -5.49
CA TRP A 104 0.55 -2.46 -6.43
C TRP A 104 0.99 -1.43 -7.48
N SER A 105 2.27 -1.46 -7.83
CA SER A 105 2.83 -0.62 -8.90
C SER A 105 2.24 -0.96 -10.26
N SER A 106 1.91 -2.23 -10.50
CA SER A 106 1.25 -2.73 -11.71
C SER A 106 -0.09 -2.04 -11.97
N ASP A 107 -0.79 -1.65 -10.91
CA ASP A 107 -2.16 -1.12 -11.00
C ASP A 107 -2.15 0.41 -10.92
N ILE A 108 -1.40 0.96 -9.97
CA ILE A 108 -1.34 2.41 -9.72
C ILE A 108 -0.69 3.16 -10.88
N ILE A 109 0.42 2.67 -11.44
CA ILE A 109 1.16 3.42 -12.47
C ILE A 109 0.30 3.59 -13.76
N PRO A 110 -0.33 2.53 -14.30
CA PRO A 110 -1.24 2.70 -15.43
C PRO A 110 -2.46 3.56 -15.12
N ALA A 111 -3.03 3.44 -13.92
CA ALA A 111 -4.17 4.27 -13.50
C ALA A 111 -3.78 5.76 -13.40
N ALA A 112 -2.63 6.07 -12.81
CA ALA A 112 -2.11 7.43 -12.68
C ALA A 112 -1.84 8.08 -14.05
N LYS A 113 -1.39 7.31 -15.06
CA LYS A 113 -1.23 7.82 -16.43
C LYS A 113 -2.54 8.26 -17.09
N ARG A 114 -3.67 7.68 -16.67
CA ARG A 114 -5.00 8.00 -17.21
C ARG A 114 -5.69 9.13 -16.44
N LEU A 115 -5.26 9.40 -15.22
CA LEU A 115 -5.85 10.41 -14.33
C LEU A 115 -5.01 11.69 -14.37
N SER A 116 -5.67 12.84 -14.49
CA SER A 116 -4.98 14.12 -14.29
C SER A 116 -4.80 14.40 -12.80
N ASN A 117 -3.75 15.15 -12.46
CA ASN A 117 -3.46 15.59 -11.08
C ASN A 117 -3.20 14.44 -10.09
N VAL A 118 -2.51 13.39 -10.53
CA VAL A 118 -2.05 12.30 -9.67
C VAL A 118 -0.53 12.26 -9.68
N ALA A 119 0.06 12.15 -8.50
CA ALA A 119 1.47 11.85 -8.33
C ALA A 119 1.62 10.46 -7.72
N VAL A 120 2.65 9.73 -8.15
CA VAL A 120 3.00 8.39 -7.65
C VAL A 120 4.36 8.46 -6.99
N VAL A 121 4.47 7.88 -5.80
CA VAL A 121 5.64 7.95 -4.93
C VAL A 121 6.02 6.54 -4.53
N VAL A 122 7.31 6.24 -4.65
CA VAL A 122 7.93 5.10 -3.97
C VAL A 122 8.44 5.62 -2.63
N PRO A 123 7.96 5.10 -1.49
CA PRO A 123 8.37 5.58 -0.16
C PRO A 123 9.89 5.52 0.05
N LYS A 124 10.47 6.62 0.57
CA LYS A 124 11.93 6.77 0.75
C LYS A 124 12.53 5.75 1.72
N SER A 125 11.81 5.36 2.78
CA SER A 125 12.21 4.30 3.72
C SER A 125 12.15 2.87 3.12
N GLY A 126 11.78 2.76 1.85
CA GLY A 126 11.74 1.53 1.08
C GLY A 126 10.35 0.89 1.07
N ALA A 127 10.11 0.07 0.04
CA ALA A 127 8.83 -0.58 -0.21
C ALA A 127 8.99 -2.07 -0.50
N SER A 128 7.88 -2.82 -0.40
CA SER A 128 7.80 -4.23 -0.80
C SER A 128 8.14 -4.39 -2.30
N LEU A 129 9.09 -5.26 -2.59
CA LEU A 129 9.41 -5.77 -3.93
C LEU A 129 8.83 -7.17 -4.07
N TRP A 130 8.16 -7.42 -5.19
CA TRP A 130 7.39 -8.65 -5.42
C TRP A 130 7.58 -9.12 -6.87
N ALA A 131 7.33 -10.40 -7.09
CA ALA A 131 7.38 -11.01 -8.41
C ALA A 131 6.31 -12.12 -8.48
N ASP A 132 5.50 -12.09 -9.53
CA ASP A 132 4.61 -13.18 -9.86
C ASP A 132 5.35 -14.19 -10.75
N LEU A 133 5.28 -15.46 -10.39
CA LEU A 133 6.02 -16.54 -11.05
C LEU A 133 5.05 -17.65 -11.43
N TRP A 134 5.12 -18.11 -12.67
CA TRP A 134 4.47 -19.34 -13.09
C TRP A 134 5.20 -20.54 -12.48
N VAL A 135 4.45 -21.46 -11.85
CA VAL A 135 5.01 -22.65 -11.22
C VAL A 135 4.27 -23.89 -11.71
N LEU A 136 5.01 -24.95 -12.03
CA LEU A 136 4.46 -26.27 -12.33
C LEU A 136 4.31 -27.07 -11.03
N ILE A 137 3.08 -27.33 -10.61
CA ILE A 137 2.80 -28.13 -9.42
C ILE A 137 2.98 -29.61 -9.77
N LYS A 138 3.76 -30.33 -8.94
CA LYS A 138 4.11 -31.75 -9.14
C LYS A 138 2.92 -32.74 -9.00
N LEU A 139 1.67 -32.26 -8.93
CA LEU A 139 0.47 -33.08 -8.78
C LEU A 139 -0.18 -33.52 -10.10
N LEU A 140 0.22 -32.96 -11.24
CA LEU A 140 -0.39 -33.25 -12.54
C LEU A 140 0.48 -34.19 -13.37
N SER A 141 0.17 -35.49 -13.28
CA SER A 141 0.53 -36.48 -14.29
C SER A 141 -0.40 -36.36 -15.51
N LEU A 142 -0.46 -35.20 -16.17
CA LEU A 142 -1.19 -35.07 -17.43
C LEU A 142 -0.30 -34.49 -18.54
N PRO A 143 -0.30 -35.10 -19.74
CA PRO A 143 0.51 -34.65 -20.86
C PRO A 143 -0.26 -33.55 -21.60
N PHE A 144 -0.28 -32.31 -21.11
CA PHE A 144 -0.81 -31.22 -21.91
C PHE A 144 0.03 -29.96 -21.80
N GLN A 145 0.34 -29.45 -22.99
CA GLN A 145 1.17 -28.31 -23.32
C GLN A 145 0.75 -27.08 -22.51
N VAL A 146 1.59 -26.66 -21.56
CA VAL A 146 1.47 -25.33 -20.95
C VAL A 146 2.03 -24.33 -21.95
N LEU A 147 1.16 -23.81 -22.81
CA LEU A 147 1.50 -22.69 -23.69
C LEU A 147 1.55 -21.43 -22.83
N ILE A 148 2.76 -20.97 -22.54
CA ILE A 148 3.01 -19.67 -21.91
C ILE A 148 2.86 -18.64 -23.05
N CYS A 149 1.75 -17.89 -23.07
CA CYS A 149 1.58 -16.70 -23.92
C CYS A 149 2.10 -15.45 -23.22
#